data_AF-A0A5S4TAG9-F1
#
_entry.id   AF-A0A5S4TAG9-F1
#
_cell.length_a   1.000
_cell.length_b   1.000
_cell.length_c   1.000
_cell.angle_alpha   90.00
_cell.angle_beta   90.00
_cell.angle_gamma   90.00
#
_symmetry.space_group_name_H-M   'P 1'
#
loop_
_entity.id
_entity.type
_entity.pdbx_description
1 polymer ?
#
loop_
_entity_poly.entity_id
_entity_poly.type
_entity_poly.pdbx_seq_one_letter_code
_entity_poly.pdbx_strand_id
1 'polypeptide(L)'
;MTSPVLDLAGIGVGPFHLSLAAHLDAIPAAKAHFFDDKPAFDWHPGMMLEGVELQTSFMKDLVTATLPTSPWTFASYLVSQKRFYEFLNADFDAIPRREFARYLAWVAGNLDNLRFGRPVREVRFEDGLFHIRLDDDA
;
A
#
# COMPACT_ATOMS: atom_id res chain seq x y z
N MET A 1 -16.06 -23.39 2.34
CA MET A 1 -16.84 -22.33 1.66
C MET A 1 -15.91 -21.69 0.66
N THR A 2 -16.26 -21.63 -0.63
CA THR A 2 -15.44 -20.96 -1.64
C THR A 2 -15.55 -19.45 -1.44
N SER A 3 -14.42 -18.76 -1.37
CA SER A 3 -14.36 -17.29 -1.30
C SER A 3 -15.09 -16.67 -2.52
N PRO A 4 -15.71 -15.48 -2.36
CA PRO A 4 -16.37 -14.81 -3.48
C PRO A 4 -15.37 -14.52 -4.61
N VAL A 5 -15.85 -14.57 -5.86
CA VAL A 5 -15.05 -14.19 -7.03
C VAL A 5 -14.72 -12.70 -6.94
N LEU A 6 -13.44 -12.38 -7.12
CA LEU A 6 -12.89 -11.02 -7.13
C LEU A 6 -12.87 -10.48 -8.55
N ASP A 7 -13.02 -9.16 -8.70
CA ASP A 7 -12.78 -8.46 -9.96
C ASP A 7 -11.29 -8.34 -10.26
N LEU A 8 -10.46 -8.25 -9.21
CA LEU A 8 -9.01 -8.14 -9.31
C LEU A 8 -8.33 -8.79 -8.10
N ALA A 9 -7.24 -9.50 -8.36
CA ALA A 9 -6.34 -9.99 -7.33
C ALA A 9 -4.91 -9.56 -7.62
N GLY A 10 -4.27 -8.88 -6.68
CA GLY A 10 -2.85 -8.51 -6.76
C GLY A 10 -1.97 -9.47 -5.96
N ILE A 11 -0.81 -9.83 -6.50
CA ILE A 11 0.19 -10.66 -5.83
C ILE A 11 1.41 -9.78 -5.51
N GLY A 12 1.77 -9.71 -4.24
CA GLY A 12 2.73 -8.78 -3.66
C GLY A 12 2.10 -7.44 -3.28
N VAL A 13 2.49 -6.89 -2.14
CA VAL A 13 2.08 -5.58 -1.63
C VAL A 13 3.32 -4.70 -1.48
N GLY A 14 3.86 -4.28 -2.63
CA GLY A 14 4.81 -3.17 -2.73
C GLY A 14 4.10 -1.82 -2.95
N PRO A 15 4.84 -0.70 -3.04
CA PRO A 15 4.24 0.63 -3.22
C PRO A 15 3.30 0.74 -4.43
N PHE A 16 3.55 0.01 -5.53
CA PHE A 16 2.70 0.06 -6.72
C PHE A 16 1.34 -0.61 -6.52
N HIS A 17 1.31 -1.82 -5.96
CA HIS A 17 0.03 -2.47 -5.62
C HIS A 17 -0.67 -1.77 -4.45
N LEU A 18 0.08 -1.20 -3.51
CA LEU A 18 -0.49 -0.36 -2.46
C LEU A 18 -1.16 0.89 -3.04
N SER A 19 -0.57 1.51 -4.07
CA SER A 19 -1.18 2.63 -4.80
C SER A 19 -2.47 2.20 -5.49
N LEU A 20 -2.48 1.06 -6.18
CA LEU A 20 -3.71 0.54 -6.81
C LEU A 20 -4.79 0.21 -5.76
N ALA A 21 -4.40 -0.41 -4.64
CA ALA A 21 -5.30 -0.72 -3.54
C ALA A 21 -5.94 0.53 -2.94
N ALA A 22 -5.16 1.61 -2.75
CA ALA A 22 -5.63 2.90 -2.27
C ALA A 22 -6.58 3.60 -3.26
N HIS A 23 -6.37 3.44 -4.56
CA HIS A 23 -7.30 3.96 -5.57
C HIS A 23 -8.64 3.20 -5.56
N LEU A 24 -8.60 1.87 -5.41
CA LEU A 24 -9.79 1.03 -5.42
C LEU A 24 -10.67 1.22 -4.18
N ASP A 25 -10.11 1.75 -3.08
CA ASP A 25 -10.89 2.17 -1.90
C ASP A 25 -11.95 3.23 -2.23
N ALA A 26 -11.70 4.08 -3.24
CA ALA A 26 -12.69 5.05 -3.72
C ALA A 26 -13.80 4.43 -4.60
N ILE A 27 -13.77 3.12 -4.85
CA ILE A 27 -14.71 2.39 -5.71
C ILE A 27 -15.30 1.21 -4.94
N PRO A 28 -16.31 1.42 -4.05
CA PRO A 28 -16.85 0.37 -3.17
C PRO A 28 -17.42 -0.86 -3.88
N ALA A 29 -17.77 -0.73 -5.16
CA ALA A 29 -18.28 -1.83 -5.97
C ALA A 29 -17.17 -2.80 -6.43
N ALA A 30 -15.91 -2.36 -6.48
CA ALA A 30 -14.79 -3.17 -6.94
C ALA A 30 -14.34 -4.15 -5.85
N LYS A 31 -14.46 -5.45 -6.13
CA LYS A 31 -14.00 -6.53 -5.24
C LYS A 31 -12.56 -6.86 -5.57
N ALA A 32 -11.63 -6.20 -4.90
CA ALA A 32 -10.20 -6.44 -5.08
C ALA A 32 -9.53 -6.85 -3.78
N HIS A 33 -8.60 -7.81 -3.86
CA HIS A 33 -7.69 -8.16 -2.75
C HIS A 33 -6.24 -8.23 -3.23
N PHE A 34 -5.32 -7.82 -2.37
CA PHE A 34 -3.88 -7.88 -2.62
C PHE A 34 -3.20 -8.76 -1.57
N PHE A 35 -2.48 -9.78 -2.01
CA PHE A 35 -1.88 -10.81 -1.16
C PHE A 35 -0.37 -10.60 -1.05
N ASP A 36 0.19 -10.74 0.14
CA ASP A 36 1.64 -10.71 0.37
C ASP A 36 2.04 -11.85 1.32
N ASP A 37 3.23 -12.40 1.13
CA ASP A 37 3.75 -13.47 1.97
C ASP A 37 4.29 -12.94 3.32
N LYS A 38 4.70 -11.67 3.37
CA LYS A 38 5.14 -11.03 4.61
C LYS A 38 3.96 -10.85 5.57
N PRO A 39 4.21 -10.91 6.89
CA PRO A 39 3.16 -10.74 7.90
C PRO A 39 2.64 -9.29 8.01
N ALA A 40 3.38 -8.32 7.48
CA ALA A 40 3.00 -6.91 7.46
C ALA A 40 3.77 -6.15 6.36
N PHE A 41 3.30 -4.95 6.03
CA PHE A 41 3.99 -4.07 5.10
C PHE A 41 5.35 -3.61 5.65
N ASP A 42 6.40 -3.77 4.86
CA ASP A 42 7.75 -3.28 5.20
C ASP A 42 8.52 -2.88 3.93
N TRP A 43 8.76 -1.57 3.78
CA TRP A 43 9.38 -1.00 2.58
C TRP A 43 10.90 -0.91 2.75
N HIS A 44 11.61 -1.83 2.11
CA HIS A 44 13.09 -1.91 2.12
C HIS A 44 13.73 -1.77 3.52
N PRO A 45 13.43 -2.66 4.48
CA PRO A 45 13.94 -2.56 5.85
C PRO A 45 15.47 -2.48 5.92
N GLY A 46 16.17 -3.23 5.06
CA GLY A 46 17.64 -3.21 4.99
C GLY A 46 18.26 -1.96 4.39
N MET A 47 17.46 -1.01 3.90
CA MET A 47 17.95 0.23 3.26
C MET A 47 17.52 1.51 4.00
N MET A 48 17.02 1.37 5.24
CA MET A 48 16.62 2.47 6.12
C MET A 48 17.79 2.97 6.97
N LEU A 49 18.90 3.32 6.30
CA LEU A 49 20.06 3.92 6.96
C LEU A 49 19.69 5.29 7.56
N GLU A 50 20.52 5.79 8.46
CA GLU A 50 20.36 7.15 8.97
C GLU A 50 20.67 8.19 7.88
N GLY A 51 19.89 9.27 7.82
CA GLY A 51 20.11 10.38 6.88
C GLY A 51 19.74 10.11 5.41
N VAL A 52 19.23 8.93 5.04
CA VAL A 52 18.77 8.71 3.66
C VAL A 52 17.44 9.39 3.36
N GLU A 53 17.42 10.07 2.22
CA GLU A 53 16.31 10.87 1.74
C GLU A 53 15.66 10.27 0.49
N LEU A 54 14.38 10.61 0.30
CA LEU A 54 13.63 10.27 -0.90
C LEU A 54 14.19 11.05 -2.09
N GLN A 55 14.46 10.35 -3.20
CA GLN A 55 15.01 10.97 -4.42
C GLN A 55 13.93 11.59 -5.32
N THR A 56 12.69 11.65 -4.82
CA THR A 56 11.52 12.13 -5.55
C THR A 56 10.71 13.04 -4.64
N SER A 57 9.96 13.96 -5.25
CA SER A 57 8.98 14.77 -4.50
C SER A 57 7.97 13.86 -3.79
N PHE A 58 7.61 14.24 -2.56
CA PHE A 58 6.57 13.58 -1.79
C PHE A 58 5.17 13.70 -2.40
N MET A 59 4.98 14.66 -3.32
CA MET A 59 3.75 14.77 -4.11
C MET A 59 3.58 13.59 -5.08
N LYS A 60 4.65 12.83 -5.34
CA LYS A 60 4.60 11.52 -6.00
C LYS A 60 4.32 10.41 -4.98
N ASP A 61 3.37 10.66 -4.09
CA ASP A 61 2.85 9.64 -3.18
C ASP A 61 1.99 8.61 -3.94
N LEU A 62 1.22 7.79 -3.20
CA LEU A 62 0.43 6.73 -3.80
C LEU A 62 -0.72 7.21 -4.70
N VAL A 63 -1.26 8.40 -4.50
CA VAL A 63 -2.58 8.79 -5.07
C VAL A 63 -2.68 10.25 -5.50
N THR A 64 -1.88 11.17 -4.97
CA THR A 64 -2.03 12.62 -5.13
C THR A 64 -2.05 13.07 -6.59
N ALA A 65 -1.23 12.45 -7.45
CA ALA A 65 -1.13 12.83 -8.86
C ALA A 65 -2.41 12.55 -9.68
N THR A 66 -3.29 11.67 -9.21
CA THR A 66 -4.48 11.19 -9.93
C THR A 66 -5.77 11.36 -9.15
N LEU A 67 -5.70 11.33 -7.82
CA LEU A 67 -6.83 11.47 -6.90
C LEU A 67 -6.39 12.25 -5.63
N PRO A 68 -6.13 13.56 -5.73
CA PRO A 68 -5.66 14.38 -4.60
C PRO A 68 -6.66 14.52 -3.45
N THR A 69 -7.93 14.18 -3.67
CA THR A 69 -8.97 14.14 -2.64
C THR A 69 -9.00 12.83 -1.85
N SER A 70 -8.16 11.86 -2.22
CA SER A 70 -8.08 10.57 -1.51
C SER A 70 -7.67 10.77 -0.04
N PRO A 71 -8.24 9.98 0.89
CA PRO A 71 -7.74 9.97 2.27
C PRO A 71 -6.31 9.39 2.38
N TRP A 72 -5.79 8.76 1.31
CA TRP A 72 -4.50 8.06 1.29
C TRP A 72 -3.33 8.92 0.77
N THR A 73 -3.50 10.24 0.66
CA THR A 73 -2.38 11.15 0.33
C THR A 73 -1.39 11.27 1.50
N PHE A 74 -0.15 11.65 1.18
CA PHE A 74 0.87 11.96 2.18
C PHE A 74 0.44 13.14 3.06
N ALA A 75 -0.27 14.12 2.51
CA ALA A 75 -0.83 15.23 3.28
C ALA A 75 -1.89 14.76 4.29
N SER A 76 -2.82 13.90 3.88
CA SER A 76 -3.81 13.29 4.78
C SER A 76 -3.15 12.48 5.90
N TYR A 77 -2.07 11.76 5.58
CA TYR A 77 -1.22 11.10 6.58
C TYR A 77 -0.66 12.12 7.59
N LEU A 78 -0.01 13.19 7.14
CA LEU A 78 0.56 14.19 8.06
C LEU A 78 -0.51 14.83 8.96
N VAL A 79 -1.70 15.09 8.42
CA VAL A 79 -2.83 15.61 9.20
C VAL A 79 -3.30 14.59 10.23
N SER A 80 -3.46 13.31 9.86
CA SER A 80 -3.87 12.25 10.78
C SER A 80 -2.87 12.02 11.91
N GLN A 81 -1.58 12.22 11.63
CA GLN A 81 -0.51 12.15 12.63
C GLN A 81 -0.34 13.44 13.44
N LYS A 82 -1.13 14.49 13.17
CA LYS A 82 -1.01 15.84 13.78
C LYS A 82 0.35 16.52 13.55
N ARG A 83 1.02 16.17 12.44
CA ARG A 83 2.38 16.61 12.10
C ARG A 83 2.43 17.51 10.87
N PHE A 84 1.29 17.93 10.34
CA PHE A 84 1.23 18.75 9.11
C PHE A 84 2.04 20.05 9.19
N TYR A 85 1.76 20.90 10.18
CA TYR A 85 2.52 22.14 10.34
C TYR A 85 3.97 21.91 10.79
N GLU A 86 4.22 20.87 11.60
CA GLU A 86 5.59 20.49 11.98
C GLU A 86 6.42 20.11 10.75
N PHE A 87 5.84 19.34 9.84
CA PHE A 87 6.48 18.94 8.59
C PHE A 87 6.77 20.15 7.68
N LEU A 88 5.81 21.07 7.54
CA LEU A 88 6.01 22.29 6.75
C LEU A 88 7.09 23.19 7.36
N ASN A 89 7.09 23.36 8.67
CA ASN A 89 8.07 24.21 9.37
C ASN A 89 9.46 23.60 9.42
N ALA A 90 9.59 22.28 9.28
CA ALA A 90 10.88 21.61 9.22
C ALA A 90 11.66 21.93 7.93
N ASP A 91 10.96 22.39 6.88
CA ASP A 91 11.52 22.88 5.62
C ASP A 91 12.63 21.96 5.06
N PHE A 92 12.34 20.65 5.02
CA PHE A 92 13.30 19.66 4.54
C PHE A 92 13.59 19.85 3.05
N ASP A 93 14.88 19.89 2.67
CA ASP A 93 15.31 19.86 1.26
C ASP A 93 14.78 18.59 0.53
N ALA A 94 14.75 17.46 1.24
CA ALA A 94 14.12 16.22 0.79
C ALA A 94 13.56 15.41 1.98
N ILE A 95 12.48 14.65 1.74
CA ILE A 95 11.85 13.88 2.83
C ILE A 95 12.75 12.73 3.29
N PRO A 96 12.95 12.54 4.60
CA PRO A 96 13.59 11.34 5.13
C PRO A 96 12.86 10.07 4.70
N ARG A 97 13.58 9.08 4.14
CA ARG A 97 12.97 7.82 3.68
C ARG A 97 12.13 7.13 4.75
N ARG A 98 12.55 7.22 6.01
CA ARG A 98 11.83 6.65 7.17
C ARG A 98 10.44 7.26 7.36
N GLU A 99 10.28 8.55 7.07
CA GLU A 99 8.98 9.22 7.15
C GLU A 99 8.06 8.71 6.04
N PHE A 100 8.57 8.60 4.82
CA PHE A 100 7.80 8.06 3.70
C PHE A 100 7.44 6.57 3.92
N ALA A 101 8.35 5.79 4.53
CA ALA A 101 8.07 4.41 4.91
C ALA A 101 6.94 4.30 5.95
N ARG A 102 6.90 5.21 6.94
CA ARG A 102 5.81 5.29 7.91
C ARG A 102 4.48 5.66 7.25
N TYR A 103 4.49 6.56 6.28
CA TYR A 103 3.32 6.86 5.47
C TYR A 103 2.80 5.61 4.74
N LEU A 104 3.68 4.88 4.05
CA LEU A 104 3.28 3.66 3.33
C LEU A 104 2.74 2.59 4.28
N ALA A 105 3.39 2.39 5.44
CA ALA A 105 2.91 1.48 6.47
C ALA A 105 1.57 1.93 7.08
N TRP A 106 1.36 3.24 7.24
CA TRP A 106 0.08 3.79 7.70
C TRP A 106 -1.04 3.51 6.69
N VAL A 107 -0.83 3.74 5.40
CA VAL A 107 -1.83 3.38 4.38
C VAL A 107 -2.11 1.88 4.39
N ALA A 108 -1.06 1.05 4.42
CA ALA A 108 -1.22 -0.40 4.44
C ALA A 108 -1.95 -0.93 5.69
N GLY A 109 -1.79 -0.27 6.84
CA GLY A 109 -2.47 -0.64 8.07
C GLY A 109 -3.95 -0.23 8.14
N ASN A 110 -4.42 0.64 7.25
CA ASN A 110 -5.79 1.16 7.26
C ASN A 110 -6.63 0.71 6.05
N LEU A 111 -6.05 0.00 5.08
CA LEU A 111 -6.76 -0.52 3.91
C LEU A 111 -7.32 -1.94 4.17
N ASP A 112 -8.62 -2.12 3.94
CA ASP A 112 -9.32 -3.38 4.17
C ASP A 112 -9.12 -4.43 3.06
N ASN A 113 -8.50 -4.06 1.94
CA ASN A 113 -8.30 -4.92 0.78
C ASN A 113 -6.91 -5.59 0.72
N LEU A 114 -6.10 -5.46 1.77
CA LEU A 114 -4.77 -6.08 1.86
C LEU A 114 -4.81 -7.37 2.70
N ARG A 115 -4.06 -8.39 2.28
CA ARG A 115 -4.02 -9.73 2.88
C ARG A 115 -2.56 -10.16 3.07
N PHE A 116 -1.99 -9.76 4.20
CA PHE A 116 -0.64 -10.16 4.62
C PHE A 116 -0.62 -11.58 5.22
N GLY A 117 0.55 -12.22 5.21
CA GLY A 117 0.73 -13.61 5.67
C GLY A 117 -0.01 -14.62 4.81
N ARG A 118 -0.26 -14.29 3.53
CA ARG A 118 -1.01 -15.12 2.58
C ARG A 118 -0.15 -15.39 1.34
N PRO A 119 0.84 -16.29 1.42
CA PRO A 119 1.70 -16.60 0.29
C PRO A 119 0.87 -17.27 -0.83
N VAL A 120 0.87 -16.64 -2.00
CA VAL A 120 0.30 -17.23 -3.22
C VAL A 120 1.29 -18.24 -3.79
N ARG A 121 0.85 -19.48 -3.95
CA ARG A 121 1.70 -20.58 -4.48
C ARG A 121 1.45 -20.86 -5.93
N GLU A 122 0.23 -20.63 -6.39
CA GLU A 122 -0.17 -21.04 -7.73
C GLU A 122 -1.30 -20.16 -8.25
N VAL A 123 -1.24 -19.89 -9.56
CA VAL A 123 -2.31 -19.26 -10.31
C VAL A 123 -2.65 -20.18 -11.47
N ARG A 124 -3.90 -20.61 -11.57
CA ARG A 124 -4.43 -21.40 -12.68
C ARG A 124 -5.49 -20.62 -13.43
N PHE A 125 -5.64 -20.91 -14.72
CA PHE A 125 -6.71 -20.34 -15.54
C PHE A 125 -7.65 -21.46 -15.97
N GLU A 126 -8.87 -21.46 -15.42
CA GLU A 126 -9.89 -22.50 -15.62
C GLU A 126 -11.27 -21.84 -15.65
N ASP A 127 -12.12 -22.28 -16.58
CA ASP A 127 -13.50 -21.78 -16.77
C ASP A 127 -13.62 -20.25 -16.92
N GLY A 128 -12.61 -19.63 -17.56
CA GLY A 128 -12.59 -18.20 -17.81
C GLY A 128 -12.20 -17.35 -16.59
N LEU A 129 -11.77 -17.97 -15.49
CA LEU A 129 -11.35 -17.30 -14.26
C LEU A 129 -9.92 -17.68 -13.87
N PHE A 130 -9.27 -16.77 -13.13
CA PHE A 130 -8.02 -17.08 -12.44
C PHE A 130 -8.30 -17.62 -11.05
N HIS A 131 -7.78 -18.82 -10.76
CA HIS A 131 -7.84 -19.45 -9.44
C HIS A 131 -6.51 -19.28 -8.74
N ILE A 132 -6.53 -18.69 -7.54
CA ILE A 132 -5.35 -18.44 -6.72
C ILE A 132 -5.33 -19.44 -5.56
N ARG A 133 -4.24 -20.23 -5.47
CA ARG A 133 -3.99 -21.10 -4.34
C ARG A 133 -3.06 -20.42 -3.35
N LEU A 134 -3.52 -20.29 -2.11
CA LEU A 134 -2.73 -19.87 -0.97
C LEU A 134 -2.14 -21.11 -0.27
N ASP A 135 -1.11 -20.97 0.56
CA ASP A 135 -0.79 -22.04 1.52
C ASP A 135 -1.93 -22.15 2.55
N ASP A 136 -2.31 -23.39 2.85
CA ASP A 136 -3.32 -23.70 3.87
C ASP A 136 -2.77 -23.67 5.31
N ASP A 137 -1.46 -23.43 5.48
CA ASP A 137 -0.81 -23.42 6.80
C ASP A 137 -0.37 -22.00 7.21
N ALA A 138 -1.24 -21.33 7.97
CA ALA A 138 -0.89 -20.29 8.94
C ALA A 138 -1.91 -20.28 10.09
#